data_AF-A0A7I9VJT7-F1
#
_entry.id   AF-A0A7I9VJT7-F1
#
_cell.length_a   1.000
_cell.length_b   1.000
_cell.length_c   1.000
_cell.angle_alpha   90.00
_cell.angle_beta   90.00
_cell.angle_gamma   90.00
#
_symmetry.space_group_name_H-M   'P 1'
#
loop_
_entity.id
_entity.type
_entity.pdbx_description
1 polymer ?
#
loop_
_entity_poly.entity_id
_entity_poly.type
_entity_poly.pdbx_seq_one_letter_code
_entity_poly.pdbx_strand_id
1 'polypeptide(L)'
;MNDLDTIGLTPDSRRALTELEAKGWFQDGQDAARFCMAYAIRAKLPEGVTEDRTTQWAAGNFDKSGEIRALLAALYPDCQTPVRLMEHFVNQGLVMVAARVRSDAVGPAELLAD
;
A
#
# COMPACT_ATOMS: atom_id res chain seq x y z
N MET A 1 3.57 -16.49 14.56
CA MET A 1 3.01 -15.14 14.72
C MET A 1 1.67 -15.12 14.03
N ASN A 2 0.61 -14.61 14.66
CA ASN A 2 -0.68 -14.50 14.00
C ASN A 2 -0.67 -13.31 13.03
N ASP A 3 -1.37 -13.47 11.91
CA ASP A 3 -1.57 -12.39 10.96
C ASP A 3 -2.51 -11.31 11.53
N LEU A 4 -2.66 -10.21 10.80
CA LEU A 4 -3.57 -9.11 11.15
C LEU A 4 -4.94 -9.30 10.50
N ASP A 5 -5.93 -8.62 11.07
CA ASP A 5 -7.29 -8.46 10.52
C ASP A 5 -7.54 -7.04 9.98
N THR A 6 -6.54 -6.17 10.09
CA THR A 6 -6.60 -4.75 9.79
C THR A 6 -5.35 -4.29 9.06
N ILE A 7 -5.47 -3.17 8.36
CA ILE A 7 -4.37 -2.43 7.75
C ILE A 7 -4.27 -1.08 8.45
N GLY A 8 -3.14 -0.85 9.10
CA GLY A 8 -2.78 0.40 9.77
C GLY A 8 -1.84 1.26 8.94
N LEU A 9 -1.91 2.56 9.17
CA LEU A 9 -0.99 3.53 8.59
C LEU A 9 -0.15 4.19 9.68
N THR A 10 1.13 4.39 9.40
CA THR A 10 1.99 5.29 10.16
C THR A 10 1.52 6.74 10.00
N PRO A 11 1.95 7.67 10.88
CA PRO A 11 1.67 9.08 10.71
C PRO A 11 2.13 9.63 9.36
N ASP A 12 3.26 9.14 8.84
CA ASP A 12 3.85 9.60 7.58
C ASP A 12 3.05 9.11 6.38
N SER A 13 2.68 7.82 6.37
CA SER A 13 1.82 7.25 5.33
C SER A 13 0.43 7.88 5.32
N ARG A 14 -0.09 8.26 6.48
CA ARG A 14 -1.38 8.98 6.59
C ARG A 14 -1.30 10.36 5.96
N ARG A 15 -0.22 11.11 6.19
CA ARG A 15 0.00 12.41 5.53
C ARG A 15 0.14 12.24 4.01
N ALA A 16 0.89 11.22 3.57
CA ALA A 16 1.04 10.89 2.16
C ALA A 16 -0.32 10.53 1.52
N LEU A 17 -1.15 9.74 2.19
CA LEU A 17 -2.49 9.41 1.71
C LEU A 17 -3.35 10.67 1.55
N THR A 18 -3.39 11.55 2.55
CA THR A 18 -4.15 12.81 2.46
C THR A 18 -3.67 13.69 1.31
N GLU A 19 -2.37 13.74 1.04
CA GLU A 19 -1.81 14.48 -0.10
C GLU A 19 -2.28 13.89 -1.44
N LEU A 20 -2.29 12.56 -1.56
CA LEU A 20 -2.71 11.88 -2.79
C LEU A 20 -4.22 11.96 -3.01
N GLU A 21 -5.03 11.88 -1.93
CA GLU A 21 -6.47 12.09 -1.99
C GLU A 21 -6.82 13.50 -2.48
N ALA A 22 -6.06 14.51 -2.05
CA ALA A 22 -6.26 15.89 -2.49
C ALA A 22 -6.02 16.10 -4.00
N LYS A 23 -5.41 15.14 -4.70
CA LYS A 23 -5.27 15.16 -6.16
C LYS A 23 -6.54 14.75 -6.90
N GLY A 24 -7.48 14.08 -6.24
CA GLY A 24 -8.73 13.63 -6.84
C GLY A 24 -8.58 12.52 -7.90
N TRP A 25 -7.47 11.78 -7.88
CA TRP A 25 -7.19 10.73 -8.87
C TRP A 25 -7.92 9.41 -8.60
N PHE A 26 -8.32 9.18 -7.36
CA PHE A 26 -8.91 7.92 -6.90
C PHE A 26 -10.29 8.20 -6.29
N GLN A 27 -11.17 7.20 -6.33
CA GLN A 27 -12.52 7.32 -5.77
C GLN A 27 -12.49 7.48 -4.25
N ASP A 28 -11.59 6.76 -3.59
CA ASP A 28 -11.36 6.84 -2.15
C ASP A 28 -9.89 6.53 -1.80
N GLY A 29 -9.53 6.73 -0.53
CA GLY A 29 -8.19 6.45 -0.05
C GLY A 29 -7.80 4.97 -0.06
N GLN A 30 -8.77 4.04 -0.09
CA GLN A 30 -8.48 2.62 -0.16
C GLN A 30 -7.97 2.24 -1.56
N ASP A 31 -8.56 2.81 -2.60
CA ASP A 31 -8.10 2.63 -3.98
C ASP A 31 -6.72 3.27 -4.20
N ALA A 32 -6.49 4.48 -3.64
CA ALA A 32 -5.17 5.11 -3.64
C ALA A 32 -4.11 4.22 -2.95
N ALA A 33 -4.44 3.64 -1.79
CA ALA A 33 -3.55 2.76 -1.05
C ALA A 33 -3.25 1.44 -1.79
N ARG A 34 -4.24 0.84 -2.47
CA ARG A 34 -4.02 -0.35 -3.31
C ARG A 34 -3.10 -0.05 -4.50
N PHE A 35 -3.29 1.10 -5.14
CA PHE A 35 -2.37 1.55 -6.21
C PHE A 35 -0.94 1.71 -5.67
N CYS A 36 -0.79 2.35 -4.52
CA CYS A 36 0.52 2.55 -3.88
C CYS A 36 1.17 1.21 -3.50
N MET A 37 0.40 0.25 -2.98
CA MET A 37 0.87 -1.10 -2.70
C MET A 37 1.35 -1.80 -3.98
N ALA A 38 0.57 -1.73 -5.08
CA ALA A 38 0.97 -2.30 -6.35
C ALA A 38 2.27 -1.66 -6.89
N TYR A 39 2.44 -0.36 -6.70
CA TYR A 39 3.67 0.35 -7.04
C TYR A 39 4.88 -0.14 -6.21
N ALA A 40 4.71 -0.34 -4.90
CA ALA A 40 5.74 -0.93 -4.02
C ALA A 40 6.14 -2.35 -4.46
N ILE A 41 5.16 -3.18 -4.81
CA ILE A 41 5.40 -4.54 -5.33
C ILE A 41 6.13 -4.49 -6.68
N ARG A 42 5.71 -3.62 -7.60
CA ARG A 42 6.40 -3.41 -8.90
C ARG A 42 7.85 -2.98 -8.70
N ALA A 43 8.11 -2.12 -7.72
CA ALA A 43 9.45 -1.70 -7.34
C ALA A 43 10.29 -2.80 -6.65
N LYS A 44 9.74 -4.01 -6.50
CA LYS A 44 10.37 -5.19 -5.88
C LYS A 44 10.87 -4.91 -4.47
N LEU A 45 10.07 -4.18 -3.69
CA LEU A 45 10.41 -4.00 -2.28
C LEU A 45 10.49 -5.36 -1.57
N PRO A 46 11.48 -5.54 -0.68
CA PRO A 46 11.58 -6.73 0.13
C PRO A 46 10.42 -6.83 1.12
N GLU A 47 10.18 -8.03 1.63
CA GLU A 47 9.23 -8.23 2.71
C GLU A 47 9.65 -7.46 3.97
N GLY A 48 8.65 -7.05 4.76
CA GLY A 48 8.89 -6.30 5.97
C GLY A 48 7.65 -6.19 6.85
N VAL A 49 7.80 -5.42 7.92
CA VAL A 49 6.74 -5.13 8.89
C VAL A 49 6.69 -3.62 9.09
N THR A 50 5.50 -3.10 9.36
CA THR A 50 5.29 -1.70 9.74
C THR A 50 5.04 -1.62 11.25
N GLU A 51 5.79 -0.75 11.92
CA GLU A 51 5.58 -0.39 13.33
C GLU A 51 4.86 0.95 13.44
N ASP A 52 4.44 1.34 14.66
CA ASP A 52 3.85 2.66 14.96
C ASP A 52 2.70 3.09 14.04
N ARG A 53 1.78 2.16 13.84
CA ARG A 53 0.61 2.30 12.97
C ARG A 53 -0.70 2.32 13.74
N THR A 54 -1.64 3.09 13.22
CA THR A 54 -3.05 3.11 13.66
C THR A 54 -3.93 2.53 12.57
N THR A 55 -4.82 1.62 12.95
CA THR A 55 -5.80 0.97 12.05
C THR A 55 -6.52 2.01 11.20
N GLN A 56 -6.56 1.76 9.89
CA GLN A 56 -7.27 2.57 8.92
C GLN A 56 -8.42 1.80 8.27
N TRP A 57 -8.19 0.53 7.91
CA TRP A 57 -9.20 -0.33 7.28
C TRP A 57 -9.20 -1.73 7.90
N ALA A 58 -10.34 -2.40 7.84
CA ALA A 58 -10.40 -3.84 8.00
C ALA A 58 -9.77 -4.51 6.76
N ALA A 59 -8.91 -5.51 6.96
CA ALA A 59 -8.23 -6.20 5.87
C ALA A 59 -9.22 -6.87 4.92
N GLY A 60 -10.35 -7.38 5.43
CA GLY A 60 -11.42 -7.95 4.61
C GLY A 60 -12.13 -6.95 3.70
N ASN A 61 -12.11 -5.65 4.03
CA ASN A 61 -12.62 -4.61 3.12
C ASN A 61 -11.55 -4.17 2.12
N PHE A 62 -10.29 -4.16 2.56
CA PHE A 62 -9.14 -3.82 1.72
C PHE A 62 -8.86 -4.88 0.65
N ASP A 63 -9.03 -6.17 0.97
CA ASP A 63 -8.85 -7.31 0.07
C ASP A 63 -10.07 -8.22 0.10
N LYS A 64 -11.20 -7.69 -0.39
CA LYS A 64 -12.51 -8.35 -0.32
C LYS A 64 -12.58 -9.65 -1.12
N SER A 65 -11.94 -9.70 -2.28
CA SER A 65 -11.89 -10.89 -3.14
C SER A 65 -10.82 -11.89 -2.70
N GLY A 66 -9.82 -11.47 -1.90
CA GLY A 66 -8.67 -12.31 -1.57
C GLY A 66 -7.56 -12.28 -2.63
N GLU A 67 -7.75 -11.54 -3.72
CA GLU A 67 -6.82 -11.51 -4.85
C GLU A 67 -5.47 -10.89 -4.47
N ILE A 68 -5.46 -9.91 -3.56
CA ILE A 68 -4.20 -9.31 -3.09
C ILE A 68 -3.41 -10.35 -2.29
N ARG A 69 -4.05 -11.07 -1.36
CA ARG A 69 -3.38 -12.15 -0.62
C ARG A 69 -2.91 -13.28 -1.54
N ALA A 70 -3.70 -13.64 -2.55
CA ALA A 70 -3.31 -14.65 -3.54
C ALA A 70 -2.08 -14.19 -4.35
N LEU A 71 -2.05 -12.92 -4.77
CA LEU A 71 -0.90 -12.32 -5.44
C LEU A 71 0.35 -12.33 -4.54
N LEU A 72 0.22 -11.91 -3.28
CA LEU A 72 1.34 -11.92 -2.33
C LEU A 72 1.86 -13.33 -2.09
N ALA A 73 1.00 -14.34 -1.96
CA ALA A 73 1.42 -15.72 -1.82
C ALA A 73 2.18 -16.24 -3.05
N ALA A 74 1.88 -15.75 -4.25
CA ALA A 74 2.60 -16.11 -5.47
C ALA A 74 3.95 -15.41 -5.60
N LEU A 75 4.04 -14.14 -5.17
CA LEU A 75 5.26 -13.33 -5.29
C LEU A 75 6.22 -13.51 -4.11
N TYR A 76 5.69 -13.82 -2.92
CA TYR A 76 6.39 -13.94 -1.64
C TYR A 76 5.97 -15.26 -0.96
N PRO A 77 6.37 -16.42 -1.51
CA PRO A 77 5.85 -17.73 -1.10
C PRO A 77 6.21 -18.13 0.33
N ASP A 78 7.26 -17.53 0.91
CA ASP A 78 7.69 -17.82 2.27
C ASP A 78 6.90 -17.00 3.33
N CYS A 79 6.12 -16.01 2.90
CA CYS A 79 5.36 -15.14 3.78
C CYS A 79 4.19 -15.88 4.46
N GLN A 80 4.23 -15.98 5.78
CA GLN A 80 3.17 -16.61 6.58
C GLN A 80 2.13 -15.61 7.11
N THR A 81 2.31 -14.31 6.85
CA THR A 81 1.45 -13.23 7.35
C THR A 81 1.16 -12.22 6.25
N PRO A 82 0.36 -12.59 5.24
CA PRO A 82 0.14 -11.75 4.06
C PRO A 82 -0.57 -10.42 4.37
N VAL A 83 -1.38 -10.32 5.43
CA VAL A 83 -2.00 -9.03 5.80
C VAL A 83 -0.95 -8.08 6.38
N ARG A 84 0.01 -8.57 7.18
CA ARG A 84 1.16 -7.77 7.61
C ARG A 84 2.01 -7.29 6.42
N LEU A 85 2.22 -8.16 5.45
CA LEU A 85 2.97 -7.82 4.25
C LEU A 85 2.22 -6.79 3.38
N MET A 86 0.91 -6.94 3.25
CA MET A 86 0.03 -5.95 2.64
C MET A 86 0.14 -4.59 3.34
N GLU A 87 0.08 -4.55 4.68
CA GLU A 87 0.27 -3.32 5.47
C GLU A 87 1.64 -2.69 5.21
N HIS A 88 2.69 -3.51 5.16
CA HIS A 88 4.04 -3.05 4.85
C HIS A 88 4.11 -2.36 3.49
N PHE A 89 3.65 -3.02 2.43
CA PHE A 89 3.69 -2.45 1.09
C PHE A 89 2.77 -1.24 0.90
N VAL A 90 1.62 -1.19 1.58
CA VAL A 90 0.78 0.01 1.58
C VAL A 90 1.55 1.20 2.15
N ASN A 91 2.19 1.04 3.31
CA ASN A 91 2.92 2.14 3.95
C ASN A 91 4.13 2.58 3.12
N GLN A 92 4.94 1.64 2.65
CA GLN A 92 6.09 1.98 1.80
C GLN A 92 5.64 2.62 0.49
N GLY A 93 4.63 2.06 -0.15
CA GLY A 93 4.08 2.56 -1.40
C GLY A 93 3.57 3.99 -1.29
N LEU A 94 2.83 4.33 -0.23
CA LEU A 94 2.30 5.68 -0.01
C LEU A 94 3.43 6.70 0.07
N VAL A 95 4.47 6.41 0.85
CA VAL A 95 5.63 7.30 0.99
C VAL A 95 6.37 7.47 -0.34
N MET A 96 6.61 6.37 -1.06
CA MET A 96 7.29 6.39 -2.36
C MET A 96 6.54 7.19 -3.41
N VAL A 97 5.23 6.93 -3.56
CA VAL A 97 4.39 7.60 -4.56
C VAL A 97 4.26 9.09 -4.25
N ALA A 98 4.00 9.45 -3.00
CA ALA A 98 3.90 10.86 -2.61
C ALA A 98 5.23 11.59 -2.83
N ALA A 99 6.38 10.97 -2.54
CA ALA A 99 7.69 11.55 -2.85
C ALA A 99 7.86 11.81 -4.35
N ARG A 100 7.51 10.84 -5.20
CA ARG A 100 7.66 10.96 -6.65
C ARG A 100 6.74 12.02 -7.26
N VAL A 101 5.49 12.10 -6.78
CA VAL A 101 4.52 13.14 -7.18
C VAL A 101 5.02 14.54 -6.81
N ARG A 102 5.67 14.71 -5.66
CA ARG A 102 6.26 16.00 -5.24
C ARG A 102 7.47 16.39 -6.09
N SER A 103 8.29 15.42 -6.49
CA SER A 103 9.55 15.67 -7.21
C SER A 103 9.36 15.90 -8.72
N ASP A 104 8.47 15.15 -9.36
CA ASP A 104 8.50 15.01 -10.82
C ASP A 104 7.24 15.57 -11.53
N ALA A 105 6.28 16.15 -10.79
CA ALA A 105 4.97 16.58 -11.31
C ALA A 105 4.25 15.49 -12.14
N VAL A 106 4.37 14.23 -11.70
CA VAL A 106 3.83 13.03 -12.35
C VAL A 106 2.45 12.66 -11.82
N GLY A 107 1.62 12.05 -12.69
CA GLY A 107 0.35 11.42 -12.34
C GLY A 107 0.45 9.89 -12.29
N PRO A 108 -0.68 9.20 -12.01
CA PRO A 108 -0.71 7.75 -11.91
C PRO A 108 -0.25 7.01 -13.17
N ALA A 109 -0.51 7.57 -14.36
CA ALA A 109 -0.10 6.95 -15.63
C ALA A 109 1.43 6.94 -15.78
N GLU A 110 2.09 8.05 -15.47
CA GLU A 110 3.53 8.18 -15.54
C GLU A 110 4.23 7.34 -14.46
N LEU A 111 3.57 7.11 -13.31
CA LEU A 111 4.07 6.22 -12.26
C LEU A 111 4.06 4.74 -12.66
N LEU A 112 3.23 4.37 -13.65
CA LEU A 112 3.17 3.02 -14.22
C LEU A 112 4.03 2.86 -15.48
N ALA A 113 4.52 3.95 -16.07
CA ALA A 113 5.44 3.89 -17.20
C ALA A 113 6.79 3.28 -16.77
N ASP A 114 7.45 2.61 -17.72
CA ASP A 114 8.74 1.92 -17.53
C ASP A 114 9.92 2.88 -17.42
#